data_AF-A0A8H5SEQ3-F1
#
_entry.id   AF-A0A8H5SEQ3-F1
#
_cell.length_a   1.000
_cell.length_b   1.000
_cell.length_c   1.000
_cell.angle_alpha   90.00
_cell.angle_beta   90.00
_cell.angle_gamma   90.00
#
_symmetry.space_group_name_H-M   'P 1'
#
loop_
_entity.id
_entity.type
_entity.pdbx_description
1 polymer ?
#
loop_
_entity_poly.entity_id
_entity_poly.type
_entity_poly.pdbx_seq_one_letter_code
_entity_poly.pdbx_strand_id
1 'polypeptide(L)'
;MTESAHGRLLTDDQSLQNLGLDRSQPVSWEDGLRSPGVESGEWEWWYADAHLQSGWFLQVAFFYITEGDGPKTGLIDLNIAKDGKKLCDLHKRIGNLLSEIVVAKDRCDLQYRKNYFRSVNGLSEYHILVDPDDMEGFGFDVVIKRTTPSYRPGSGRWDVEGRHFSWFVAVPGGQLTGEVTVNGTKTKVEGNAYHDHNWGNVPMETILDNWLWGRADVGGLSVVSASVRFRQDCGGREVPLLFVVRGNEVLVDVSDDQLVCLEGVKIAQPDTGKPTSSDCIYLVKSAGDNFAQVRFDGQQKVIASFPYPTTSQEWETRYTRFAGMVTINITDGDKRVYVSDHGSLEVMDFFGRKKLFLGTAVIEAYRTPPSFAQANSHSHGSARPRTGDQFRFRDWVIYQRDIRLILRQYRRKPQRFLHDQSRQFDTMSQNENTGHTATVKQISDKNEQFSEVDVLAMIERIRNRSGEDVAADSERLAAEAKRFYEEQMRIRSQKQRERMIYVTKLALPVAFIVGAWYWLW
;
A
#
# COMPACT_ATOMS: atom_id res chain seq x y z
N MET A 1 -19.52 -26.52 -10.98
CA MET A 1 -18.66 -25.58 -10.23
C MET A 1 -17.27 -25.78 -10.78
N THR A 2 -16.81 -24.85 -11.63
CA THR A 2 -15.39 -24.79 -12.02
C THR A 2 -14.59 -24.54 -10.74
N GLU A 3 -13.50 -25.28 -10.52
CA GLU A 3 -12.53 -24.93 -9.48
C GLU A 3 -12.21 -23.43 -9.64
N SER A 4 -12.37 -22.65 -8.58
CA SER A 4 -12.02 -21.24 -8.62
C SER A 4 -10.52 -21.14 -8.88
N ALA A 5 -10.13 -20.35 -9.87
CA ALA A 5 -8.73 -20.01 -10.10
C ALA A 5 -8.13 -19.47 -8.78
N HIS A 6 -7.08 -20.13 -8.26
CA HIS A 6 -6.48 -19.74 -6.98
C HIS A 6 -5.20 -18.96 -7.22
N GLY A 7 -5.27 -17.64 -7.01
CA GLY A 7 -4.11 -16.77 -7.03
C GLY A 7 -3.07 -17.18 -5.99
N ARG A 8 -1.80 -17.20 -6.39
CA ARG A 8 -0.67 -17.54 -5.51
C ARG A 8 0.61 -16.79 -5.92
N LEU A 9 1.53 -16.64 -4.99
CA LEU A 9 2.93 -16.35 -5.32
C LEU A 9 3.58 -17.65 -5.82
N LEU A 10 4.20 -17.64 -6.98
CA LEU A 10 4.89 -18.82 -7.50
C LEU A 10 6.22 -19.01 -6.76
N THR A 11 6.31 -20.05 -5.95
CA THR A 11 7.50 -20.37 -5.14
C THR A 11 8.06 -21.77 -5.39
N ASP A 12 7.38 -22.60 -6.20
CA ASP A 12 7.79 -23.96 -6.53
C ASP A 12 8.91 -24.00 -7.59
N ASP A 13 9.72 -25.05 -7.55
CA ASP A 13 10.90 -25.21 -8.41
C ASP A 13 10.53 -25.28 -9.89
N GLN A 14 9.39 -25.89 -10.23
CA GLN A 14 8.93 -25.98 -11.62
C GLN A 14 8.65 -24.58 -12.18
N SER A 15 7.99 -23.72 -11.41
CA SER A 15 7.71 -22.35 -11.80
C SER A 15 8.99 -21.52 -11.96
N LEU A 16 9.95 -21.66 -11.02
CA LEU A 16 11.26 -21.00 -11.13
C LEU A 16 12.01 -21.45 -12.39
N GLN A 17 12.04 -22.76 -12.66
CA GLN A 17 12.68 -23.31 -13.86
C GLN A 17 12.02 -22.80 -15.15
N ASN A 18 10.68 -22.75 -15.19
CA ASN A 18 9.94 -22.23 -16.34
C ASN A 18 10.23 -20.75 -16.62
N LEU A 19 10.51 -19.99 -15.56
CA LEU A 19 10.88 -18.57 -15.63
C LEU A 19 12.39 -18.36 -15.82
N GLY A 20 13.20 -19.42 -15.80
CA GLY A 20 14.66 -19.34 -15.90
C GLY A 20 15.33 -18.72 -14.66
N LEU A 21 14.70 -18.79 -13.49
CA LEU A 21 15.14 -18.15 -12.25
C LEU A 21 15.94 -19.11 -11.36
N ASP A 22 17.06 -18.63 -10.83
CA ASP A 22 17.75 -19.27 -9.70
C ASP A 22 17.08 -18.82 -8.39
N ARG A 23 16.79 -19.73 -7.46
CA ARG A 23 16.12 -19.37 -6.20
C ARG A 23 16.90 -18.35 -5.36
N SER A 24 18.22 -18.45 -5.36
CA SER A 24 19.13 -17.77 -4.42
C SER A 24 19.93 -16.63 -5.04
N GLN A 25 19.99 -16.56 -6.37
CA GLN A 25 20.85 -15.62 -7.07
C GLN A 25 20.08 -14.74 -8.06
N PRO A 26 19.58 -13.58 -7.60
CA PRO A 26 19.16 -12.52 -8.50
C PRO A 26 20.29 -12.07 -9.42
N VAL A 27 20.00 -11.95 -10.71
CA VAL A 27 20.98 -11.55 -11.74
C VAL A 27 20.44 -10.41 -12.61
N SER A 28 21.33 -9.71 -13.33
CA SER A 28 20.98 -8.43 -13.98
C SER A 28 19.83 -8.49 -14.98
N TRP A 29 19.67 -9.60 -15.71
CA TRP A 29 18.57 -9.75 -16.66
C TRP A 29 17.21 -9.76 -15.95
N GLU A 30 17.18 -10.03 -14.63
CA GLU A 30 15.97 -9.95 -13.79
C GLU A 30 15.31 -8.58 -13.83
N ASP A 31 16.14 -7.55 -13.97
CA ASP A 31 15.79 -6.13 -13.97
C ASP A 31 15.69 -5.52 -15.39
N GLY A 32 15.77 -6.34 -16.43
CA GLY A 32 15.59 -5.92 -17.83
C GLY A 32 14.15 -6.11 -18.32
N LEU A 33 13.87 -5.64 -19.55
CA LEU A 33 12.53 -5.64 -20.15
C LEU A 33 11.83 -7.01 -20.14
N ARG A 34 10.57 -7.03 -19.69
CA ARG A 34 9.72 -8.22 -19.48
C ARG A 34 8.55 -8.33 -20.42
N SER A 35 8.09 -7.19 -20.94
CA SER A 35 6.96 -7.12 -21.87
C SER A 35 7.42 -6.61 -23.24
N PRO A 36 8.29 -7.35 -23.98
CA PRO A 36 8.84 -6.88 -25.25
C PRO A 36 7.84 -6.89 -26.41
N GLY A 37 6.77 -7.68 -26.29
CA GLY A 37 5.73 -7.88 -27.30
C GLY A 37 4.65 -6.79 -27.31
N VAL A 38 4.47 -6.09 -26.18
CA VAL A 38 3.47 -5.04 -25.93
C VAL A 38 2.09 -5.45 -26.40
N GLU A 39 1.39 -6.22 -25.56
CA GLU A 39 -0.02 -6.53 -25.75
C GLU A 39 -0.93 -5.56 -24.96
N SER A 40 -2.20 -5.47 -25.38
CA SER A 40 -3.17 -4.63 -24.67
C SER A 40 -3.40 -5.16 -23.25
N GLY A 41 -3.18 -4.30 -22.25
CA GLY A 41 -3.33 -4.64 -20.84
C GLY A 41 -2.03 -4.97 -20.12
N GLU A 42 -0.91 -5.11 -20.83
CA GLU A 42 0.42 -5.17 -20.22
C GLU A 42 0.81 -3.82 -19.62
N TRP A 43 1.68 -3.85 -18.62
CA TRP A 43 2.25 -2.67 -17.98
C TRP A 43 3.63 -3.02 -17.42
N GLU A 44 4.52 -2.03 -17.35
CA GLU A 44 5.90 -2.25 -16.89
C GLU A 44 6.55 -0.92 -16.47
N TRP A 45 7.15 -0.88 -15.28
CA TRP A 45 7.85 0.30 -14.76
C TRP A 45 9.02 -0.02 -13.82
N TRP A 46 10.04 0.84 -13.88
CA TRP A 46 11.18 0.87 -12.96
C TRP A 46 11.01 2.04 -12.01
N TYR A 47 11.04 1.78 -10.72
CA TYR A 47 10.76 2.78 -9.70
C TYR A 47 11.94 2.90 -8.74
N ALA A 48 12.25 4.13 -8.32
CA ALA A 48 13.19 4.37 -7.25
C ALA A 48 12.69 5.49 -6.33
N ASP A 49 13.02 5.38 -5.05
CA ASP A 49 12.82 6.47 -4.10
C ASP A 49 13.95 6.57 -3.09
N ALA A 50 14.08 7.75 -2.49
CA ALA A 50 15.16 8.08 -1.59
C ALA A 50 14.72 9.06 -0.50
N HIS A 51 15.06 8.73 0.75
CA HIS A 51 15.00 9.66 1.87
C HIS A 51 16.41 10.21 2.10
N LEU A 52 16.55 11.51 1.87
CA LEU A 52 17.84 12.17 1.77
C LEU A 52 18.06 13.10 2.96
N GLN A 53 19.33 13.42 3.20
CA GLN A 53 19.72 14.36 4.22
C GLN A 53 19.04 15.73 4.02
N SER A 54 18.94 16.49 5.11
CA SER A 54 18.30 17.82 5.09
C SER A 54 16.84 17.80 4.59
N GLY A 55 16.14 16.69 4.84
CA GLY A 55 14.69 16.56 4.65
C GLY A 55 14.23 16.39 3.22
N TRP A 56 15.14 16.15 2.26
CA TRP A 56 14.79 15.89 0.87
C TRP A 56 14.18 14.49 0.70
N PHE A 57 13.21 14.39 -0.19
CA PHE A 57 12.62 13.13 -0.65
C PHE A 57 12.51 13.16 -2.17
N LEU A 58 13.01 12.11 -2.81
CA LEU A 58 12.92 11.91 -4.25
C LEU A 58 12.16 10.61 -4.52
N GLN A 59 11.28 10.63 -5.51
CA GLN A 59 10.73 9.44 -6.12
C GLN A 59 10.69 9.63 -7.63
N VAL A 60 10.94 8.54 -8.35
CA VAL A 60 10.78 8.48 -9.79
C VAL A 60 10.23 7.12 -10.20
N ALA A 61 9.43 7.11 -11.25
CA ALA A 61 9.14 5.89 -11.99
C ALA A 61 9.26 6.14 -13.49
N PHE A 62 9.97 5.25 -14.18
CA PHE A 62 10.04 5.19 -15.64
C PHE A 62 9.11 4.07 -16.10
N PHE A 63 8.00 4.44 -16.72
CA PHE A 63 7.04 3.51 -17.30
C PHE A 63 7.39 3.27 -18.76
N TYR A 64 7.47 2.00 -19.13
CA TYR A 64 7.60 1.59 -20.54
C TYR A 64 6.21 1.45 -21.18
N ILE A 65 5.28 0.86 -20.44
CA ILE A 65 3.88 0.66 -20.81
C ILE A 65 3.03 0.99 -19.58
N THR A 66 2.00 1.82 -19.76
CA THR A 66 1.01 2.12 -18.73
C THR A 66 -0.22 1.24 -18.91
N GLU A 67 -0.92 0.94 -17.82
CA GLU A 67 -2.12 0.11 -17.86
C GLU A 67 -3.14 0.63 -18.88
N GLY A 68 -3.53 -0.23 -19.82
CA GLY A 68 -4.61 0.03 -20.77
C GLY A 68 -4.28 0.95 -21.95
N ASP A 69 -3.11 1.58 -21.98
CA ASP A 69 -2.78 2.48 -23.10
C ASP A 69 -2.43 1.69 -24.36
N GLY A 70 -1.71 0.57 -24.28
CA GLY A 70 -1.43 -0.31 -25.42
C GLY A 70 -0.21 0.01 -26.29
N PRO A 71 0.30 1.25 -26.47
CA PRO A 71 1.62 1.48 -27.03
C PRO A 71 2.65 1.75 -25.95
N LYS A 72 3.93 1.69 -26.35
CA LYS A 72 5.07 2.16 -25.56
C LYS A 72 4.91 3.65 -25.29
N THR A 73 5.05 4.07 -24.03
CA THR A 73 4.64 5.41 -23.60
C THR A 73 5.80 6.33 -23.22
N GLY A 74 6.93 5.78 -22.78
CA GLY A 74 8.06 6.58 -22.32
C GLY A 74 7.66 7.58 -21.24
N LEU A 75 6.81 7.19 -20.30
CA LEU A 75 6.29 8.08 -19.26
C LEU A 75 7.26 8.11 -18.08
N ILE A 76 7.53 9.30 -17.55
CA ILE A 76 8.26 9.48 -16.29
C ILE A 76 7.34 10.17 -15.29
N ASP A 77 7.22 9.55 -14.12
CA ASP A 77 6.60 10.12 -12.94
C ASP A 77 7.70 10.60 -12.00
N LEU A 78 7.63 11.87 -11.59
CA LEU A 78 8.64 12.53 -10.76
C LEU A 78 7.97 13.20 -9.56
N ASN A 79 8.38 12.81 -8.36
CA ASN A 79 8.00 13.48 -7.13
C ASN A 79 9.24 13.98 -6.37
N ILE A 80 9.22 15.26 -5.99
CA ILE A 80 10.25 15.88 -5.17
C ILE A 80 9.56 16.56 -4.00
N ALA A 81 9.99 16.27 -2.78
CA ALA A 81 9.54 16.94 -1.58
C ALA A 81 10.75 17.35 -0.72
N LYS A 82 10.54 18.37 0.12
CA LYS A 82 11.52 18.79 1.12
C LYS A 82 10.82 19.17 2.41
N ASP A 83 11.30 18.64 3.53
CA ASP A 83 10.77 18.90 4.87
C ASP A 83 9.25 18.62 4.97
N GLY A 84 8.81 17.54 4.31
CA GLY A 84 7.40 17.15 4.23
C GLY A 84 6.52 18.02 3.31
N LYS A 85 7.10 19.02 2.64
CA LYS A 85 6.41 19.85 1.65
C LYS A 85 6.69 19.35 0.23
N LYS A 86 5.62 19.03 -0.50
CA LYS A 86 5.69 18.70 -1.93
C LYS A 86 6.19 19.90 -2.75
N LEU A 87 7.20 19.68 -3.57
CA LEU A 87 7.78 20.67 -4.49
C LEU A 87 7.46 20.33 -5.95
N CYS A 88 7.47 19.05 -6.31
CA CYS A 88 7.21 18.52 -7.64
C CYS A 88 6.32 17.28 -7.55
N ASP A 89 5.41 17.15 -8.51
CA ASP A 89 4.50 16.03 -8.72
C ASP A 89 4.08 16.05 -10.20
N LEU A 90 4.93 15.49 -11.05
CA LEU A 90 4.82 15.58 -12.51
C LEU A 90 4.72 14.17 -13.11
N HIS A 91 3.86 14.05 -14.11
CA HIS A 91 3.64 12.83 -14.89
C HIS A 91 3.74 13.22 -16.37
N LYS A 92 4.87 12.92 -17.02
CA LYS A 92 5.14 13.41 -18.38
C LYS A 92 5.54 12.29 -19.32
N ARG A 93 4.90 12.27 -20.49
CA ARG A 93 5.33 11.45 -21.62
C ARG A 93 6.56 12.09 -22.23
N ILE A 94 7.63 11.33 -22.32
CA ILE A 94 8.92 11.76 -22.85
C ILE A 94 9.18 11.04 -24.16
N GLY A 95 9.38 11.84 -25.19
CA GLY A 95 9.48 11.33 -26.55
C GLY A 95 8.11 11.12 -27.18
N ASN A 96 8.03 11.39 -28.48
CA ASN A 96 6.83 11.20 -29.29
C ASN A 96 7.01 10.08 -30.31
N LEU A 97 8.25 9.61 -30.50
CA LEU A 97 8.61 8.58 -31.44
C LEU A 97 9.15 7.36 -30.69
N LEU A 98 8.78 6.15 -31.15
CA LEU A 98 9.28 4.90 -30.58
C LEU A 98 10.81 4.79 -30.61
N SER A 99 11.48 5.45 -31.56
CA SER A 99 12.94 5.49 -31.66
C SER A 99 13.61 6.29 -30.53
N GLU A 100 12.85 7.12 -29.80
CA GLU A 100 13.35 7.91 -28.67
C GLU A 100 13.24 7.17 -27.33
N ILE A 101 12.66 5.96 -27.35
CA ILE A 101 12.39 5.11 -26.20
C ILE A 101 13.17 3.80 -26.38
N VAL A 102 14.24 3.64 -25.63
CA VAL A 102 15.06 2.42 -25.61
C VAL A 102 14.96 1.77 -24.24
N VAL A 103 14.74 0.45 -24.22
CA VAL A 103 14.77 -0.36 -23.00
C VAL A 103 15.51 -1.66 -23.29
N ALA A 104 16.55 -1.95 -22.52
CA ALA A 104 17.33 -3.18 -22.67
C ALA A 104 16.61 -4.40 -22.07
N LYS A 105 16.89 -5.59 -22.63
CA LYS A 105 16.30 -6.86 -22.20
C LYS A 105 17.13 -7.62 -21.16
N ASP A 106 18.42 -7.30 -21.08
CA ASP A 106 19.42 -8.04 -20.31
C ASP A 106 19.84 -7.33 -19.00
N ARG A 107 19.34 -6.12 -18.79
CA ARG A 107 19.54 -5.29 -17.58
C ARG A 107 18.56 -4.12 -17.58
N CYS A 108 18.46 -3.42 -16.45
CA CYS A 108 17.85 -2.09 -16.42
C CYS A 108 18.72 -1.13 -17.25
N ASP A 109 18.21 -0.66 -18.38
CA ASP A 109 18.82 0.40 -19.19
C ASP A 109 17.72 1.03 -20.03
N LEU A 110 17.08 2.03 -19.44
CA LEU A 110 15.99 2.81 -20.00
C LEU A 110 16.54 4.15 -20.45
N GLN A 111 16.27 4.55 -21.70
CA GLN A 111 16.65 5.84 -22.25
C GLN A 111 15.45 6.47 -22.94
N TYR A 112 14.94 7.57 -22.38
CA TYR A 112 13.86 8.39 -22.93
C TYR A 112 14.44 9.77 -23.28
N ARG A 113 14.81 9.97 -24.54
CA ARG A 113 15.58 11.14 -25.02
C ARG A 113 16.86 11.33 -24.21
N LYS A 114 16.95 12.35 -23.33
CA LYS A 114 18.11 12.59 -22.46
C LYS A 114 18.00 11.90 -21.10
N ASN A 115 16.78 11.54 -20.69
CA ASN A 115 16.49 10.93 -19.40
C ASN A 115 16.85 9.46 -19.42
N TYR A 116 17.42 8.93 -18.34
CA TYR A 116 17.71 7.51 -18.25
C TYR A 116 17.60 6.95 -16.84
N PHE A 117 17.32 5.66 -16.78
CA PHE A 117 17.44 4.81 -15.60
C PHE A 117 18.26 3.59 -16.03
N ARG A 118 19.51 3.49 -15.59
CA ARG A 118 20.38 2.41 -16.05
C ARG A 118 21.24 1.80 -14.95
N SER A 119 21.42 0.49 -15.05
CA SER A 119 22.45 -0.27 -14.38
C SER A 119 23.82 0.12 -14.93
N VAL A 120 24.73 0.49 -14.02
CA VAL A 120 26.14 0.80 -14.32
C VAL A 120 27.03 -0.40 -14.01
N ASN A 121 26.70 -1.16 -12.97
CA ASN A 121 27.46 -2.32 -12.54
C ASN A 121 26.51 -3.45 -12.08
N GLY A 122 25.83 -4.07 -13.03
CA GLY A 122 24.82 -5.09 -12.75
C GLY A 122 23.79 -4.61 -11.73
N LEU A 123 23.42 -5.46 -10.77
CA LEU A 123 22.47 -5.08 -9.71
C LEU A 123 23.10 -4.25 -8.58
N SER A 124 24.37 -3.86 -8.67
CA SER A 124 25.09 -3.20 -7.56
C SER A 124 25.11 -1.68 -7.64
N GLU A 125 24.94 -1.10 -8.83
CA GLU A 125 25.04 0.35 -9.02
C GLU A 125 24.18 0.81 -10.19
N TYR A 126 23.45 1.90 -9.98
CA TYR A 126 22.51 2.49 -10.92
C TYR A 126 22.76 3.99 -11.06
N HIS A 127 22.54 4.51 -12.26
CA HIS A 127 22.60 5.93 -12.57
C HIS A 127 21.25 6.37 -13.13
N ILE A 128 20.64 7.34 -12.48
CA ILE A 128 19.33 7.87 -12.88
C ILE A 128 19.50 9.36 -13.18
N LEU A 129 19.11 9.75 -14.38
CA LEU A 129 19.06 11.14 -14.83
C LEU A 129 17.63 11.48 -15.28
N VAL A 130 17.08 12.53 -14.67
CA VAL A 130 15.87 13.20 -15.10
C VAL A 130 16.23 14.64 -15.45
N ASP A 131 16.14 14.99 -16.73
CA ASP A 131 16.50 16.30 -17.27
C ASP A 131 15.44 17.34 -16.88
N PRO A 132 15.81 18.43 -16.18
CA PRO A 132 14.88 19.46 -15.76
C PRO A 132 14.19 20.21 -16.91
N ASP A 133 14.77 20.26 -18.11
CA ASP A 133 14.14 20.89 -19.28
C ASP A 133 12.89 20.12 -19.73
N ASP A 134 12.94 18.78 -19.63
CA ASP A 134 11.79 17.92 -19.92
C ASP A 134 10.75 17.94 -18.78
N MET A 135 11.14 18.42 -17.59
CA MET A 135 10.39 18.31 -16.33
C MET A 135 10.15 19.64 -15.62
N GLU A 136 9.88 20.71 -16.38
CA GLU A 136 9.42 22.00 -15.84
C GLU A 136 10.36 22.61 -14.79
N GLY A 137 11.67 22.42 -14.97
CA GLY A 137 12.71 22.91 -14.07
C GLY A 137 13.01 21.98 -12.88
N PHE A 138 12.38 20.81 -12.80
CA PHE A 138 12.61 19.80 -11.77
C PHE A 138 13.36 18.60 -12.34
N GLY A 139 14.37 18.10 -11.65
CA GLY A 139 15.09 16.92 -12.11
C GLY A 139 16.12 16.48 -11.11
N PHE A 140 16.85 15.42 -11.43
CA PHE A 140 17.98 14.99 -10.63
C PHE A 140 18.96 14.16 -11.47
N ASP A 141 20.21 14.15 -11.04
CA ASP A 141 21.30 13.34 -11.58
C ASP A 141 21.95 12.62 -10.41
N VAL A 142 21.67 11.32 -10.27
CA VAL A 142 21.98 10.57 -9.05
C VAL A 142 22.49 9.17 -9.34
N VAL A 143 23.41 8.73 -8.48
CA VAL A 143 23.91 7.35 -8.46
C VAL A 143 23.40 6.67 -7.20
N ILE A 144 22.85 5.47 -7.35
CA ILE A 144 22.46 4.58 -6.26
C ILE A 144 23.44 3.41 -6.22
N LYS A 145 24.10 3.22 -5.07
CA LYS A 145 24.91 2.04 -4.79
C LYS A 145 24.17 1.13 -3.82
N ARG A 146 23.96 -0.12 -4.21
CA ARG A 146 23.28 -1.11 -3.37
C ARG A 146 24.13 -1.47 -2.16
N THR A 147 23.52 -1.48 -0.98
CA THR A 147 24.17 -1.79 0.30
C THR A 147 23.70 -3.12 0.90
N THR A 148 22.64 -3.72 0.36
CA THR A 148 22.05 -5.00 0.81
C THR A 148 21.77 -5.93 -0.37
N PRO A 149 21.76 -7.28 -0.20
CA PRO A 149 21.35 -8.25 -1.22
C PRO A 149 20.08 -7.83 -1.97
N SER A 150 20.06 -7.99 -3.29
CA SER A 150 18.83 -7.86 -4.07
C SER A 150 17.80 -8.88 -3.59
N TYR A 151 16.52 -8.56 -3.71
CA TYR A 151 15.45 -9.35 -3.14
C TYR A 151 14.39 -9.70 -4.18
N ARG A 152 14.06 -11.00 -4.24
CA ARG A 152 12.96 -11.54 -5.04
C ARG A 152 12.15 -12.52 -4.17
N PRO A 153 10.90 -12.22 -3.82
CA PRO A 153 10.06 -13.14 -3.05
C PRO A 153 9.66 -14.34 -3.91
N GLY A 154 10.24 -15.52 -3.67
CA GLY A 154 9.99 -16.68 -4.53
C GLY A 154 10.41 -16.38 -5.98
N SER A 155 9.49 -16.45 -6.94
CA SER A 155 9.72 -16.01 -8.32
C SER A 155 9.48 -14.51 -8.56
N GLY A 156 9.01 -13.77 -7.56
CA GLY A 156 8.53 -12.40 -7.72
C GLY A 156 7.19 -12.30 -8.44
N ARG A 157 6.52 -13.42 -8.77
CA ARG A 157 5.30 -13.45 -9.61
C ARG A 157 4.07 -13.95 -8.85
N TRP A 158 3.10 -13.05 -8.69
CA TRP A 158 1.74 -13.36 -8.24
C TRP A 158 0.90 -13.73 -9.45
N ASP A 159 0.50 -14.99 -9.52
CA ASP A 159 -0.10 -15.58 -10.72
C ASP A 159 -1.47 -16.19 -10.42
N VAL A 160 -2.38 -16.02 -11.37
CA VAL A 160 -3.64 -16.73 -11.46
C VAL A 160 -3.87 -17.17 -12.91
N GLU A 161 -3.62 -18.44 -13.18
CA GLU A 161 -3.82 -19.06 -14.50
C GLU A 161 -3.05 -18.33 -15.63
N GLY A 162 -1.81 -17.91 -15.35
CA GLY A 162 -0.94 -17.22 -16.31
C GLY A 162 -1.15 -15.70 -16.38
N ARG A 163 -2.23 -15.17 -15.80
CA ARG A 163 -2.41 -13.73 -15.58
C ARG A 163 -1.63 -13.32 -14.33
N HIS A 164 -0.84 -12.26 -14.39
CA HIS A 164 0.09 -11.98 -13.30
C HIS A 164 0.45 -10.50 -13.08
N PHE A 165 0.82 -10.26 -11.83
CA PHE A 165 1.61 -9.13 -11.34
C PHE A 165 2.99 -9.67 -10.94
N SER A 166 4.06 -8.95 -11.24
CA SER A 166 5.42 -9.32 -10.85
C SER A 166 6.22 -8.14 -10.34
N TRP A 167 7.11 -8.45 -9.39
CA TRP A 167 7.86 -7.49 -8.63
C TRP A 167 9.25 -8.04 -8.29
N PHE A 168 10.27 -7.25 -8.61
CA PHE A 168 11.66 -7.54 -8.31
C PHE A 168 12.32 -6.33 -7.65
N VAL A 169 12.97 -6.53 -6.49
CA VAL A 169 13.63 -5.46 -5.76
C VAL A 169 15.13 -5.55 -5.98
N ALA A 170 15.60 -4.84 -7.00
CA ALA A 170 17.01 -4.78 -7.33
C ALA A 170 17.84 -4.17 -6.19
N VAL A 171 17.34 -3.10 -5.56
CA VAL A 171 18.01 -2.40 -4.45
C VAL A 171 17.05 -2.27 -3.27
N PRO A 172 17.00 -3.25 -2.34
CA PRO A 172 16.18 -3.13 -1.12
C PRO A 172 16.70 -2.04 -0.18
N GLY A 173 18.02 -1.95 -0.06
CA GLY A 173 18.75 -0.89 0.62
C GLY A 173 19.90 -0.41 -0.24
N GLY A 174 20.02 0.92 -0.37
CA GLY A 174 21.08 1.56 -1.13
C GLY A 174 21.46 2.92 -0.57
N GLN A 175 22.61 3.42 -1.02
CA GLN A 175 23.09 4.76 -0.76
C GLN A 175 22.99 5.57 -2.05
N LEU A 176 22.26 6.68 -2.02
CA LEU A 176 22.19 7.65 -3.09
C LEU A 176 23.20 8.77 -2.86
N THR A 177 23.82 9.22 -3.95
CA THR A 177 24.59 10.47 -4.02
C THR A 177 24.34 11.16 -5.36
N GLY A 178 24.23 12.48 -5.37
CA GLY A 178 24.09 13.24 -6.62
C GLY A 178 23.59 14.65 -6.41
N GLU A 179 22.84 15.15 -7.39
CA GLU A 179 22.26 16.49 -7.37
C GLU A 179 20.76 16.45 -7.68
N VAL A 180 19.98 17.20 -6.90
CA VAL A 180 18.59 17.54 -7.24
C VAL A 180 18.55 18.94 -7.83
N THR A 181 17.75 19.12 -8.88
CA THR A 181 17.49 20.42 -9.51
C THR A 181 16.05 20.85 -9.23
N VAL A 182 15.88 22.05 -8.68
CA VAL A 182 14.57 22.68 -8.48
C VAL A 182 14.63 24.12 -9.02
N ASN A 183 13.86 24.41 -10.07
CA ASN A 183 13.80 25.73 -10.70
C ASN A 183 15.19 26.31 -11.04
N GLY A 184 16.05 25.49 -11.65
CA GLY A 184 17.42 25.86 -12.02
C GLY A 184 18.43 25.88 -10.87
N THR A 185 18.01 25.68 -9.62
CA THR A 185 18.92 25.56 -8.47
C THR A 185 19.32 24.11 -8.29
N LYS A 186 20.61 23.82 -8.42
CA LYS A 186 21.20 22.50 -8.13
C LYS A 186 21.63 22.40 -6.68
N THR A 187 21.24 21.33 -6.01
CA THR A 187 21.61 21.03 -4.62
C THR A 187 22.19 19.64 -4.54
N LYS A 188 23.39 19.50 -3.96
CA LYS A 188 23.98 18.19 -3.67
C LYS A 188 23.15 17.46 -2.61
N VAL A 189 22.93 16.18 -2.84
CA VAL A 189 22.14 15.34 -1.96
C VAL A 189 22.77 13.97 -1.77
N GLU A 190 22.55 13.41 -0.60
CA GLU A 190 22.91 12.03 -0.26
C GLU A 190 21.94 11.47 0.76
N GLY A 191 21.80 10.14 0.80
CA GLY A 191 20.94 9.45 1.76
C GLY A 191 20.60 8.03 1.34
N ASN A 192 19.57 7.45 1.95
CA ASN A 192 19.16 6.10 1.59
C ASN A 192 18.44 6.07 0.25
N ALA A 193 18.38 4.91 -0.37
CA ALA A 193 17.64 4.69 -1.60
C ALA A 193 17.08 3.27 -1.70
N TYR A 194 16.11 3.14 -2.59
CA TYR A 194 15.47 1.90 -2.97
C TYR A 194 15.19 1.90 -4.47
N HIS A 195 15.20 0.72 -5.06
CA HIS A 195 14.81 0.50 -6.45
C HIS A 195 14.14 -0.86 -6.63
N ASP A 196 13.00 -0.86 -7.32
CA ASP A 196 12.34 -2.05 -7.83
C ASP A 196 11.90 -1.92 -9.30
N HIS A 197 11.52 -3.07 -9.85
CA HIS A 197 10.96 -3.23 -11.17
C HIS A 197 9.67 -4.04 -11.05
N ASN A 198 8.60 -3.54 -11.68
CA ASN A 198 7.28 -4.15 -11.64
C ASN A 198 6.76 -4.33 -13.07
N TRP A 199 6.12 -5.47 -13.35
CA TRP A 199 5.48 -5.74 -14.63
C TRP A 199 4.29 -6.69 -14.49
N GLY A 200 3.41 -6.69 -15.48
CA GLY A 200 2.29 -7.63 -15.55
C GLY A 200 1.71 -7.71 -16.95
N ASN A 201 0.94 -8.78 -17.19
CA ASN A 201 0.33 -9.04 -18.49
C ASN A 201 -1.18 -8.76 -18.56
N VAL A 202 -1.75 -8.29 -17.46
CA VAL A 202 -3.14 -7.85 -17.36
C VAL A 202 -3.24 -6.64 -16.45
N PRO A 203 -4.26 -5.77 -16.60
CA PRO A 203 -4.49 -4.69 -15.66
C PRO A 203 -4.61 -5.24 -14.22
N MET A 204 -3.91 -4.63 -13.26
CA MET A 204 -3.76 -5.21 -11.93
C MET A 204 -5.10 -5.42 -11.21
N GLU A 205 -6.07 -4.53 -11.44
CA GLU A 205 -7.43 -4.62 -10.89
C GLU A 205 -8.23 -5.83 -11.38
N THR A 206 -7.75 -6.58 -12.37
CA THR A 206 -8.40 -7.81 -12.87
C THR A 206 -8.01 -9.05 -12.07
N ILE A 207 -6.96 -8.97 -11.24
CA ILE A 207 -6.46 -10.09 -10.43
C ILE A 207 -6.27 -9.71 -8.95
N LEU A 208 -5.94 -8.44 -8.65
CA LEU A 208 -5.71 -7.94 -7.29
C LEU A 208 -6.87 -7.08 -6.79
N ASP A 209 -7.16 -7.20 -5.49
CA ASP A 209 -8.12 -6.33 -4.79
C ASP A 209 -7.42 -5.07 -4.25
N ASN A 210 -6.30 -5.28 -3.56
CA ASN A 210 -5.46 -4.23 -2.99
C ASN A 210 -4.10 -4.82 -2.59
N TRP A 211 -3.18 -3.94 -2.21
CA TRP A 211 -2.01 -4.33 -1.43
C TRP A 211 -1.64 -3.32 -0.35
N LEU A 212 -0.91 -3.82 0.66
CA LEU A 212 -0.03 -3.02 1.48
C LEU A 212 1.39 -3.19 0.95
N TRP A 213 2.14 -2.10 0.86
CA TRP A 213 3.57 -2.13 0.57
C TRP A 213 4.29 -1.24 1.56
N GLY A 214 5.34 -1.74 2.19
CA GLY A 214 6.06 -1.01 3.22
C GLY A 214 7.56 -1.14 3.04
N ARG A 215 8.26 -0.02 3.12
CA ARG A 215 9.72 -0.01 3.18
C ARG A 215 10.23 0.92 4.27
N ALA A 216 11.38 0.57 4.83
CA ALA A 216 12.03 1.40 5.84
C ALA A 216 13.54 1.17 5.85
N ASP A 217 14.28 2.19 6.30
CA ASP A 217 15.68 2.03 6.71
C ASP A 217 15.77 2.48 8.17
N VAL A 218 15.93 1.53 9.09
CA VAL A 218 15.76 1.74 10.53
C VAL A 218 16.91 1.10 11.28
N GLY A 219 17.73 1.90 11.96
CA GLY A 219 18.85 1.36 12.75
C GLY A 219 19.83 0.52 11.94
N GLY A 220 20.06 0.89 10.67
CA GLY A 220 20.92 0.16 9.73
C GLY A 220 20.30 -1.13 9.18
N LEU A 221 18.98 -1.33 9.35
CA LEU A 221 18.23 -2.41 8.74
C LEU A 221 17.37 -1.87 7.61
N SER A 222 17.48 -2.46 6.43
CA SER A 222 16.53 -2.23 5.36
C SER A 222 15.37 -3.22 5.49
N VAL A 223 14.15 -2.71 5.39
CA VAL A 223 12.90 -3.47 5.44
C VAL A 223 12.20 -3.34 4.11
N VAL A 224 11.77 -4.47 3.58
CA VAL A 224 10.84 -4.57 2.46
C VAL A 224 9.70 -5.49 2.87
N SER A 225 8.46 -5.02 2.75
CA SER A 225 7.28 -5.76 3.17
C SER A 225 6.14 -5.53 2.19
N ALA A 226 5.28 -6.52 2.04
CA ALA A 226 4.04 -6.37 1.30
C ALA A 226 2.97 -7.32 1.83
N SER A 227 1.71 -6.96 1.63
CA SER A 227 0.57 -7.87 1.74
C SER A 227 -0.28 -7.71 0.50
N VAL A 228 -0.11 -8.64 -0.45
CA VAL A 228 -0.78 -8.61 -1.75
C VAL A 228 -2.04 -9.46 -1.67
N ARG A 229 -3.20 -8.89 -2.04
CA ARG A 229 -4.49 -9.57 -1.92
C ARG A 229 -5.11 -9.79 -3.29
N PHE A 230 -5.37 -11.05 -3.62
CA PHE A 230 -6.13 -11.42 -4.80
C PHE A 230 -7.60 -11.06 -4.62
N ARG A 231 -8.28 -10.79 -5.73
CA ARG A 231 -9.73 -10.65 -5.77
C ARG A 231 -10.43 -11.92 -5.33
N GLN A 232 -11.66 -11.79 -4.84
CA GLN A 232 -12.49 -12.93 -4.44
C GLN A 232 -12.75 -13.93 -5.58
N ASP A 233 -12.91 -13.45 -6.81
CA ASP A 233 -13.06 -14.31 -8.00
C ASP A 233 -11.74 -14.96 -8.46
N CYS A 234 -10.61 -14.53 -7.91
CA CYS A 234 -9.27 -15.13 -8.07
C CYS A 234 -8.85 -15.91 -6.81
N GLY A 235 -9.82 -16.34 -5.99
CA GLY A 235 -9.60 -17.15 -4.79
C GLY A 235 -9.44 -16.35 -3.49
N GLY A 236 -9.39 -15.01 -3.55
CA GLY A 236 -9.45 -14.12 -2.38
C GLY A 236 -8.26 -14.21 -1.42
N ARG A 237 -7.17 -14.85 -1.83
CA ARG A 237 -6.01 -15.13 -0.99
C ARG A 237 -5.20 -13.86 -0.71
N GLU A 238 -4.77 -13.71 0.54
CA GLU A 238 -3.72 -12.76 0.93
C GLU A 238 -2.37 -13.46 0.94
N VAL A 239 -1.36 -12.82 0.37
CA VAL A 239 0.03 -13.28 0.36
C VAL A 239 0.92 -12.19 0.98
N PRO A 240 1.20 -12.26 2.29
CA PRO A 240 2.13 -11.35 2.94
C PRO A 240 3.59 -11.74 2.67
N LEU A 241 4.50 -10.80 2.85
CA LEU A 241 5.95 -11.04 2.89
C LEU A 241 6.64 -10.02 3.78
N LEU A 242 7.78 -10.46 4.34
CA LEU A 242 8.64 -9.62 5.13
C LEU A 242 10.11 -10.00 4.86
N PHE A 243 10.87 -9.00 4.42
CA PHE A 243 12.30 -9.08 4.22
C PHE A 243 12.99 -8.02 5.10
N VAL A 244 13.89 -8.46 5.98
CA VAL A 244 14.67 -7.60 6.87
C VAL A 244 16.13 -7.98 6.75
N VAL A 245 16.97 -7.00 6.41
CA VAL A 245 18.38 -7.22 6.08
C VAL A 245 19.26 -6.15 6.68
N ARG A 246 20.47 -6.52 7.12
CA ARG A 246 21.51 -5.63 7.62
C ARG A 246 22.81 -5.89 6.88
N GLY A 247 23.22 -4.96 6.01
CA GLY A 247 24.34 -5.20 5.10
C GLY A 247 24.07 -6.45 4.26
N ASN A 248 24.92 -7.47 4.36
CA ASN A 248 24.73 -8.75 3.68
C ASN A 248 24.02 -9.83 4.52
N GLU A 249 23.70 -9.55 5.79
CA GLU A 249 23.03 -10.49 6.67
C GLU A 249 21.51 -10.36 6.53
N VAL A 250 20.87 -11.35 5.92
CA VAL A 250 19.41 -11.48 5.92
C VAL A 250 18.96 -12.01 7.26
N LEU A 251 18.15 -11.23 7.99
CA LEU A 251 17.61 -11.59 9.29
C LEU A 251 16.22 -12.21 9.20
N VAL A 252 15.43 -11.76 8.23
CA VAL A 252 14.09 -12.27 7.94
C VAL A 252 13.92 -12.30 6.43
N ASP A 253 13.50 -13.45 5.91
CA ASP A 253 13.03 -13.64 4.53
C ASP A 253 11.93 -14.69 4.59
N VAL A 254 10.69 -14.20 4.72
CA VAL A 254 9.52 -15.05 4.87
C VAL A 254 8.37 -14.51 4.02
N SER A 255 7.55 -15.43 3.52
CA SER A 255 6.38 -15.09 2.71
C SER A 255 5.21 -16.02 3.00
N ASP A 256 4.03 -15.62 2.56
CA ASP A 256 2.83 -16.43 2.53
C ASP A 256 2.42 -16.96 3.91
N ASP A 257 2.39 -18.28 4.11
CA ASP A 257 1.93 -18.90 5.34
C ASP A 257 2.93 -18.81 6.50
N GLN A 258 4.15 -18.33 6.25
CA GLN A 258 5.20 -18.18 7.26
C GLN A 258 5.01 -16.95 8.15
N LEU A 259 4.08 -16.05 7.81
CA LEU A 259 3.78 -14.85 8.57
C LEU A 259 2.29 -14.50 8.49
N VAL A 260 1.88 -13.53 9.31
CA VAL A 260 0.58 -12.87 9.18
C VAL A 260 0.79 -11.36 9.11
N CYS A 261 0.01 -10.68 8.27
CA CYS A 261 -0.09 -9.23 8.27
C CYS A 261 -1.43 -8.83 8.91
N LEU A 262 -1.36 -8.10 10.02
CA LEU A 262 -2.54 -7.58 10.71
C LEU A 262 -2.63 -6.08 10.49
N GLU A 263 -3.78 -5.63 10.01
CA GLU A 263 -4.05 -4.21 9.85
C GLU A 263 -4.60 -3.58 11.13
N GLY A 264 -4.22 -2.33 11.37
CA GLY A 264 -4.78 -1.50 12.42
C GLY A 264 -6.24 -1.11 12.17
N VAL A 265 -6.74 -0.23 13.05
CA VAL A 265 -8.10 0.29 12.95
C VAL A 265 -8.24 1.09 11.66
N LYS A 266 -9.23 0.72 10.85
CA LYS A 266 -9.52 1.41 9.60
C LYS A 266 -10.02 2.84 9.86
N ILE A 267 -9.49 3.79 9.11
CA ILE A 267 -9.92 5.18 9.02
C ILE A 267 -10.54 5.45 7.65
N ALA A 268 -11.35 6.52 7.54
CA ALA A 268 -11.84 6.93 6.24
C ALA A 268 -10.68 7.51 5.42
N GLN A 269 -10.45 6.97 4.23
CA GLN A 269 -9.48 7.53 3.28
C GLN A 269 -9.95 8.95 2.88
N PRO A 270 -9.10 9.99 2.93
CA PRO A 270 -9.53 11.39 2.81
C PRO A 270 -10.26 11.75 1.52
N ASP A 271 -9.85 11.14 0.40
CA ASP A 271 -10.41 11.43 -0.90
C ASP A 271 -11.65 10.58 -1.16
N THR A 272 -11.59 9.27 -0.92
CA THR A 272 -12.62 8.30 -1.33
C THR A 272 -13.66 8.00 -0.26
N GLY A 273 -13.33 8.25 1.01
CA GLY A 273 -14.13 7.85 2.17
C GLY A 273 -14.11 6.34 2.46
N LYS A 274 -13.45 5.53 1.62
CA LYS A 274 -13.36 4.07 1.81
C LYS A 274 -12.50 3.75 3.04
N PRO A 275 -12.88 2.77 3.89
CA PRO A 275 -12.06 2.39 5.03
C PRO A 275 -10.68 1.87 4.60
N THR A 276 -9.61 2.47 5.11
CA THR A 276 -8.20 2.09 4.87
C THR A 276 -7.42 2.04 6.19
N SER A 277 -6.35 1.26 6.26
CA SER A 277 -5.48 1.24 7.45
C SER A 277 -4.24 2.10 7.22
N SER A 278 -3.92 2.97 8.18
CA SER A 278 -2.62 3.64 8.25
C SER A 278 -1.54 2.79 8.93
N ASP A 279 -1.93 1.65 9.51
CA ASP A 279 -1.07 0.88 10.40
C ASP A 279 -1.14 -0.61 10.02
N CYS A 280 -0.01 -1.30 10.08
CA CYS A 280 0.03 -2.75 9.97
C CYS A 280 1.17 -3.33 10.80
N ILE A 281 1.05 -4.61 11.14
CA ILE A 281 2.11 -5.38 11.78
C ILE A 281 2.26 -6.71 11.07
N TYR A 282 3.49 -7.02 10.70
CA TYR A 282 3.90 -8.32 10.18
C TYR A 282 4.44 -9.14 11.35
N LEU A 283 3.87 -10.32 11.57
CA LEU A 283 4.26 -11.25 12.63
C LEU A 283 4.74 -12.55 12.00
N VAL A 284 6.02 -12.88 12.18
CA VAL A 284 6.61 -14.13 11.67
C VAL A 284 6.21 -15.29 12.58
N LYS A 285 5.60 -16.32 11.98
CA LYS A 285 5.25 -17.55 12.70
C LYS A 285 6.54 -18.28 13.06
N SER A 286 6.72 -18.53 14.34
CA SER A 286 7.97 -19.06 14.88
C SER A 286 7.66 -19.97 16.07
N ALA A 287 8.39 -21.07 16.16
CA ALA A 287 8.27 -22.02 17.27
C ALA A 287 9.25 -21.64 18.39
N GLY A 288 8.80 -21.78 19.65
CA GLY A 288 9.59 -21.45 20.83
C GLY A 288 9.71 -19.95 21.08
N ASP A 289 10.87 -19.54 21.61
CA ASP A 289 11.15 -18.16 22.04
C ASP A 289 11.57 -17.23 20.89
N ASN A 290 11.90 -17.79 19.72
CA ASN A 290 12.20 -16.99 18.54
C ASN A 290 10.94 -16.25 18.09
N PHE A 291 11.08 -15.00 17.66
CA PHE A 291 10.03 -14.26 16.97
C PHE A 291 10.61 -13.08 16.20
N ALA A 292 9.95 -12.70 15.12
CA ALA A 292 10.24 -11.47 14.40
C ALA A 292 8.92 -10.74 14.12
N GLN A 293 8.91 -9.44 14.38
CA GLN A 293 7.81 -8.57 14.02
C GLN A 293 8.32 -7.24 13.48
N VAL A 294 7.59 -6.71 12.49
CA VAL A 294 7.77 -5.35 11.99
C VAL A 294 6.44 -4.64 11.97
N ARG A 295 6.37 -3.51 12.67
CA ARG A 295 5.16 -2.69 12.75
C ARG A 295 5.38 -1.38 12.03
N PHE A 296 4.46 -1.04 11.13
CA PHE A 296 4.30 0.29 10.56
C PHE A 296 3.16 1.00 11.32
N ASP A 297 3.49 2.11 11.99
CA ASP A 297 2.52 2.97 12.69
C ASP A 297 2.41 4.32 11.98
N GLY A 298 1.50 4.42 11.01
CA GLY A 298 1.23 5.63 10.24
C GLY A 298 0.42 6.69 11.00
N GLN A 299 0.08 6.46 12.27
CA GLN A 299 -0.55 7.42 13.18
C GLN A 299 -1.85 8.06 12.62
N GLN A 300 -2.56 7.36 11.75
CA GLN A 300 -3.77 7.86 11.08
C GLN A 300 -3.53 9.12 10.24
N LYS A 301 -2.29 9.35 9.79
CA LYS A 301 -1.90 10.50 8.98
C LYS A 301 -1.61 10.07 7.55
N VAL A 302 -2.55 10.37 6.66
CA VAL A 302 -2.30 10.33 5.22
C VAL A 302 -1.37 11.49 4.87
N ILE A 303 -0.28 11.18 4.19
CA ILE A 303 0.68 12.19 3.69
C ILE A 303 0.34 12.59 2.28
N ALA A 304 -0.02 11.60 1.47
CA ALA A 304 -0.43 11.82 0.10
C ALA A 304 -1.35 10.72 -0.37
N SER A 305 -2.21 11.05 -1.32
CA SER A 305 -3.11 10.13 -1.99
C SER A 305 -3.26 10.62 -3.42
N PHE A 306 -3.18 9.70 -4.36
CA PHE A 306 -3.19 10.05 -5.77
C PHE A 306 -3.99 9.00 -6.56
N PRO A 307 -4.65 9.42 -7.64
CA PRO A 307 -5.17 8.47 -8.61
C PRO A 307 -4.02 7.67 -9.23
N TYR A 308 -4.25 6.38 -9.43
CA TYR A 308 -3.40 5.55 -10.28
C TYR A 308 -4.15 5.25 -11.59
N PRO A 309 -3.46 5.13 -12.74
CA PRO A 309 -4.08 4.64 -13.97
C PRO A 309 -4.84 3.34 -13.74
N THR A 310 -5.97 3.18 -14.43
CA THR A 310 -6.78 1.94 -14.35
C THR A 310 -7.61 1.82 -15.61
N THR A 311 -7.80 0.57 -16.06
CA THR A 311 -8.67 0.24 -17.19
C THR A 311 -10.15 0.14 -16.78
N SER A 312 -10.43 0.08 -15.48
CA SER A 312 -11.78 -0.02 -14.94
C SER A 312 -12.65 1.17 -15.34
N GLN A 313 -13.80 0.90 -15.95
CA GLN A 313 -14.81 1.93 -16.24
C GLN A 313 -15.63 2.31 -15.00
N GLU A 314 -15.67 1.44 -13.99
CA GLU A 314 -16.53 1.61 -12.82
C GLU A 314 -15.79 2.17 -11.61
N TRP A 315 -14.49 1.93 -11.50
CA TRP A 315 -13.70 2.22 -10.30
C TRP A 315 -12.53 3.13 -10.61
N GLU A 316 -12.20 3.96 -9.63
CA GLU A 316 -10.95 4.71 -9.54
C GLU A 316 -9.99 3.91 -8.65
N THR A 317 -8.79 3.64 -9.17
CA THR A 317 -7.67 3.16 -8.37
C THR A 317 -7.03 4.32 -7.62
N ARG A 318 -6.62 4.06 -6.38
CA ARG A 318 -5.96 5.03 -5.52
C ARG A 318 -4.76 4.38 -4.86
N TYR A 319 -3.63 5.08 -4.89
CA TYR A 319 -2.50 4.76 -4.02
C TYR A 319 -2.41 5.83 -2.93
N THR A 320 -2.32 5.39 -1.67
CA THR A 320 -2.28 6.25 -0.48
C THR A 320 -1.02 5.97 0.30
N ARG A 321 -0.27 7.03 0.65
CA ARG A 321 0.97 6.95 1.41
C ARG A 321 0.82 7.49 2.82
N PHE A 322 1.43 6.77 3.74
CA PHE A 322 1.55 7.07 5.16
C PHE A 322 3.04 7.08 5.49
N ALA A 323 3.55 8.12 6.16
CA ALA A 323 4.81 7.96 6.88
C ALA A 323 4.46 7.50 8.28
N GLY A 324 5.11 6.42 8.68
CA GLY A 324 4.90 5.84 9.98
C GLY A 324 6.18 5.66 10.74
N MET A 325 6.03 5.52 12.05
CA MET A 325 7.10 4.96 12.86
C MET A 325 7.15 3.46 12.55
N VAL A 326 8.30 2.98 12.11
CA VAL A 326 8.56 1.57 11.82
C VAL A 326 9.36 1.00 12.98
N THR A 327 8.79 -0.01 13.65
CA THR A 327 9.44 -0.70 14.76
C THR A 327 9.76 -2.12 14.37
N ILE A 328 11.03 -2.50 14.49
CA ILE A 328 11.54 -3.85 14.22
C ILE A 328 11.86 -4.47 15.57
N ASN A 329 11.30 -5.65 15.83
CA ASN A 329 11.61 -6.44 17.02
C ASN A 329 11.88 -7.89 16.61
N ILE A 330 13.14 -8.31 16.73
CA ILE A 330 13.61 -9.65 16.35
C ILE A 330 14.32 -10.27 17.55
N THR A 331 13.90 -11.47 17.89
CA THR A 331 14.55 -12.38 18.84
C THR A 331 14.83 -13.68 18.12
N ASP A 332 16.10 -14.04 18.02
CA ASP A 332 16.55 -15.30 17.44
C ASP A 332 17.77 -15.83 18.21
N GLY A 333 17.58 -16.88 19.03
CA GLY A 333 18.61 -17.38 19.93
C GLY A 333 19.08 -16.31 20.93
N ASP A 334 20.33 -15.86 20.81
CA ASP A 334 20.91 -14.76 21.60
C ASP A 334 20.76 -13.39 20.91
N LYS A 335 20.42 -13.34 19.61
CA LYS A 335 20.25 -12.09 18.88
C LYS A 335 19.00 -11.38 19.37
N ARG A 336 19.15 -10.11 19.75
CA ARG A 336 18.06 -9.20 20.11
C ARG A 336 18.20 -7.92 19.29
N VAL A 337 17.20 -7.63 18.47
CA VAL A 337 17.10 -6.38 17.71
C VAL A 337 15.82 -5.70 18.13
N TYR A 338 15.94 -4.48 18.64
CA TYR A 338 14.80 -3.59 18.88
C TYR A 338 15.19 -2.19 18.41
N VAL A 339 14.64 -1.77 17.29
CA VAL A 339 14.91 -0.45 16.69
C VAL A 339 13.62 0.17 16.18
N SER A 340 13.58 1.50 16.16
CA SER A 340 12.41 2.25 15.73
C SER A 340 12.85 3.56 15.07
N ASP A 341 12.35 3.83 13.86
CA ASP A 341 12.57 5.08 13.12
C ASP A 341 11.51 5.23 12.02
N HIS A 342 11.58 6.28 11.23
CA HIS A 342 10.62 6.56 10.17
C HIS A 342 10.75 5.62 8.97
N GLY A 343 9.60 5.25 8.41
CA GLY A 343 9.50 4.55 7.14
C GLY A 343 8.21 4.88 6.41
N SER A 344 8.02 4.25 5.26
CA SER A 344 6.91 4.51 4.35
C SER A 344 6.03 3.28 4.26
N LEU A 345 4.72 3.49 4.43
CA LEU A 345 3.67 2.51 4.15
C LEU A 345 2.80 3.07 3.03
N GLU A 346 2.50 2.23 2.06
CA GLU A 346 1.62 2.49 0.95
C GLU A 346 0.46 1.50 0.95
N VAL A 347 -0.72 2.00 0.60
CA VAL A 347 -1.91 1.20 0.31
C VAL A 347 -2.30 1.47 -1.13
N MET A 348 -2.24 0.46 -1.99
CA MET A 348 -2.87 0.50 -3.31
C MET A 348 -4.25 -0.13 -3.21
N ASP A 349 -5.27 0.62 -3.59
CA ASP A 349 -6.67 0.19 -3.61
C ASP A 349 -7.21 0.28 -5.03
N PHE A 350 -7.37 -0.86 -5.68
CA PHE A 350 -7.88 -0.96 -7.05
C PHE A 350 -9.36 -0.60 -7.17
N PHE A 351 -10.09 -0.60 -6.04
CA PHE A 351 -11.52 -0.32 -5.95
C PHE A 351 -11.78 0.84 -4.99
N GLY A 352 -10.97 1.90 -5.09
CA GLY A 352 -10.94 3.01 -4.14
C GLY A 352 -12.25 3.80 -4.10
N ARG A 353 -12.76 4.22 -5.27
CA ARG A 353 -14.03 4.97 -5.39
C ARG A 353 -14.79 4.55 -6.64
N LYS A 354 -16.10 4.40 -6.55
CA LYS A 354 -16.95 4.19 -7.72
C LYS A 354 -17.05 5.48 -8.54
N LYS A 355 -16.81 5.39 -9.84
CA LYS A 355 -16.97 6.51 -10.78
C LYS A 355 -18.45 6.90 -10.85
N LEU A 356 -18.75 8.17 -10.57
CA LEU A 356 -20.10 8.71 -10.72
C LEU A 356 -20.36 8.93 -12.21
N PHE A 357 -21.11 8.04 -12.84
CA PHE A 357 -21.69 8.31 -14.15
C PHE A 357 -22.79 9.36 -13.98
N LEU A 358 -22.45 10.63 -14.13
CA LEU A 358 -23.44 11.63 -14.51
C LEU A 358 -23.89 11.28 -15.92
N GLY A 359 -24.93 10.47 -16.02
CA GLY A 359 -25.53 10.10 -17.29
C GLY A 359 -25.77 11.37 -18.11
N THR A 360 -25.21 11.41 -19.31
CA THR A 360 -25.42 12.40 -20.35
C THR A 360 -26.88 12.50 -20.84
N ALA A 361 -27.83 11.86 -20.15
CA ALA A 361 -29.26 11.87 -20.46
C ALA A 361 -30.06 13.00 -19.78
N VAL A 362 -29.47 13.84 -18.92
CA VAL A 362 -30.23 14.89 -18.18
C VAL A 362 -29.97 16.32 -18.70
N ILE A 363 -28.95 16.54 -19.53
CA ILE A 363 -28.59 17.90 -19.99
C ILE A 363 -29.24 18.27 -21.35
N GLU A 364 -29.72 17.31 -22.15
CA GLU A 364 -30.42 17.62 -23.42
C GLU A 364 -31.91 17.96 -23.26
N ALA A 365 -32.54 17.66 -22.12
CA ALA A 365 -33.96 17.95 -21.92
C ALA A 365 -34.27 19.42 -21.53
N TYR A 366 -33.25 20.25 -21.31
CA TYR A 366 -33.42 21.63 -20.82
C TYR A 366 -32.82 22.73 -21.73
N ARG A 367 -32.45 22.41 -22.98
CA ARG A 367 -31.89 23.38 -23.92
C ARG A 367 -32.86 23.96 -24.96
N THR A 368 -34.16 23.74 -24.81
CA THR A 368 -35.18 24.41 -25.64
C THR A 368 -36.23 25.09 -24.77
N PRO A 369 -36.26 26.44 -24.69
CA PRO A 369 -37.40 27.15 -24.12
C PRO A 369 -38.62 26.93 -25.05
N PRO A 370 -39.83 26.65 -24.53
CA PRO A 370 -41.01 26.61 -25.38
C PRO A 370 -41.32 28.02 -25.88
N SER A 371 -41.11 28.27 -27.17
CA SER A 371 -41.59 29.48 -27.83
C SER A 371 -43.11 29.41 -27.97
N PHE A 372 -43.81 30.30 -27.28
CA PHE A 372 -45.19 30.64 -27.60
C PHE A 372 -45.21 31.42 -28.92
N ALA A 373 -45.80 30.85 -29.97
CA ALA A 373 -46.20 31.59 -31.17
C ALA A 373 -47.52 31.05 -31.73
N GLN A 374 -48.37 32.00 -32.08
CA GLN A 374 -49.80 31.89 -32.40
C GLN A 374 -50.09 31.04 -33.65
N ALA A 375 -51.20 30.32 -33.59
CA ALA A 375 -51.78 29.62 -34.73
C ALA A 375 -52.28 30.61 -35.79
N ASN A 376 -51.84 30.41 -37.04
CA ASN A 376 -52.57 30.85 -38.22
C ASN A 376 -52.72 29.69 -39.20
N SER A 377 -53.88 29.69 -39.83
CA SER A 377 -54.55 28.62 -40.56
C SER A 377 -54.00 28.35 -41.96
N HIS A 378 -53.92 27.06 -42.38
CA HIS A 378 -54.77 26.47 -43.44
C HIS A 378 -54.33 25.06 -43.89
N SER A 379 -55.37 24.24 -44.10
CA SER A 379 -55.56 23.12 -45.05
C SER A 379 -54.65 21.86 -45.08
N HIS A 380 -55.29 20.77 -44.64
CA HIS A 380 -55.53 19.49 -45.35
C HIS A 380 -54.46 18.39 -45.35
N GLY A 381 -54.82 17.26 -44.74
CA GLY A 381 -54.16 15.96 -44.93
C GLY A 381 -54.27 15.06 -43.69
N SER A 382 -55.15 14.06 -43.77
CA SER A 382 -55.64 13.20 -42.68
C SER A 382 -54.63 12.19 -42.11
N ALA A 383 -54.46 12.17 -40.77
CA ALA A 383 -54.40 10.95 -39.95
C ALA A 383 -54.64 11.31 -38.47
N ARG A 384 -55.60 10.66 -37.81
CA ARG A 384 -55.96 10.91 -36.39
C ARG A 384 -54.87 10.43 -35.41
N PRO A 385 -54.66 11.13 -34.29
CA PRO A 385 -53.71 10.77 -33.24
C PRO A 385 -54.32 9.81 -32.19
N ARG A 386 -53.50 8.95 -31.59
CA ARG A 386 -53.79 8.32 -30.28
C ARG A 386 -53.15 9.16 -29.18
N THR A 387 -54.00 9.60 -28.27
CA THR A 387 -53.75 10.44 -27.10
C THR A 387 -53.06 9.71 -25.96
N GLY A 388 -52.17 10.42 -25.24
CA GLY A 388 -52.35 10.60 -23.80
C GLY A 388 -51.22 10.17 -22.88
N ASP A 389 -50.30 11.10 -22.60
CA ASP A 389 -49.57 11.16 -21.33
C ASP A 389 -50.54 11.25 -20.14
N GLN A 390 -50.26 10.48 -19.09
CA GLN A 390 -50.60 10.88 -17.71
C GLN A 390 -49.45 10.46 -16.79
N PHE A 391 -48.39 11.27 -16.75
CA PHE A 391 -47.55 11.36 -15.56
C PHE A 391 -48.43 11.88 -14.42
N ARG A 392 -48.77 10.98 -13.49
CA ARG A 392 -49.69 11.30 -12.40
C ARG A 392 -48.92 12.06 -11.33
N PHE A 393 -49.56 13.10 -10.79
CA PHE A 393 -49.13 13.88 -9.61
C PHE A 393 -48.75 13.01 -8.37
N ARG A 394 -49.04 11.70 -8.40
CA ARG A 394 -48.62 10.70 -7.41
C ARG A 394 -47.10 10.45 -7.38
N ASP A 395 -46.41 10.54 -8.51
CA ASP A 395 -44.98 10.18 -8.58
C ASP A 395 -44.07 11.28 -8.01
N TRP A 396 -44.51 12.54 -8.04
CA TRP A 396 -43.83 13.66 -7.40
C TRP A 396 -43.98 13.64 -5.86
N VAL A 397 -45.10 13.11 -5.34
CA VAL A 397 -45.35 13.00 -3.90
C VAL A 397 -44.54 11.87 -3.24
N ILE A 398 -44.20 10.82 -3.99
CA ILE A 398 -43.31 9.73 -3.51
C ILE A 398 -41.87 10.27 -3.34
N TYR A 399 -41.38 11.05 -4.30
CA TYR A 399 -40.04 11.62 -4.26
C TYR A 399 -39.82 12.62 -3.09
N GLN A 400 -40.84 13.43 -2.75
CA GLN A 400 -40.80 14.32 -1.58
C GLN A 400 -40.89 13.56 -0.24
N ARG A 401 -41.53 12.38 -0.23
CA ARG A 401 -41.68 11.55 0.98
C ARG A 401 -40.38 10.82 1.33
N ASP A 402 -39.62 10.39 0.34
CA ASP A 402 -38.33 9.70 0.53
C ASP A 402 -37.22 10.66 0.97
N ILE A 403 -37.19 11.88 0.43
CA ILE A 403 -36.26 12.93 0.90
C ILE A 403 -36.58 13.34 2.36
N ARG A 404 -37.85 13.40 2.76
CA ARG A 404 -38.24 13.67 4.16
C ARG A 404 -37.92 12.52 5.11
N LEU A 405 -37.93 11.27 4.64
CA LEU A 405 -37.51 10.09 5.41
C LEU A 405 -36.00 10.08 5.64
N ILE A 406 -35.22 10.38 4.60
CA ILE A 406 -33.76 10.50 4.66
C ILE A 406 -33.35 11.67 5.58
N LEU A 407 -34.01 12.82 5.47
CA LEU A 407 -33.74 13.98 6.35
C LEU A 407 -34.22 13.79 7.80
N ARG A 408 -35.21 12.91 8.05
CA ARG A 408 -35.61 12.51 9.42
C ARG A 408 -34.64 11.51 10.05
N GLN A 409 -33.99 10.66 9.24
CA GLN A 409 -32.95 9.74 9.72
C GLN A 409 -31.67 10.47 10.15
N TYR A 410 -31.36 11.61 9.51
CA TYR A 410 -30.21 12.47 9.86
C TYR A 410 -30.44 13.42 11.06
N ARG A 411 -31.67 13.54 11.59
CA ARG A 411 -31.99 14.42 12.73
C ARG A 411 -32.23 13.71 14.07
N ARG A 412 -32.03 12.39 14.18
CA ARG A 412 -32.16 11.64 15.45
C ARG A 412 -30.89 10.88 15.86
N LYS A 413 -29.92 11.60 16.44
CA LYS A 413 -29.09 11.18 17.60
C LYS A 413 -28.64 12.49 18.28
N PRO A 414 -29.01 12.73 19.55
CA PRO A 414 -28.36 12.05 20.68
C PRO A 414 -29.36 11.60 21.76
N GLN A 415 -28.98 10.61 22.60
CA GLN A 415 -29.46 10.33 23.99
C GLN A 415 -29.63 8.84 24.39
N ARG A 416 -29.34 7.84 23.55
CA ARG A 416 -29.49 6.42 23.95
C ARG A 416 -28.19 5.62 24.18
N PHE A 417 -27.08 6.28 24.48
CA PHE A 417 -25.80 5.61 24.77
C PHE A 417 -25.28 5.81 26.20
N LEU A 418 -26.10 6.36 27.12
CA LEU A 418 -25.72 6.67 28.50
C LEU A 418 -26.47 5.85 29.57
N HIS A 419 -27.08 4.72 29.21
CA HIS A 419 -27.81 3.89 30.19
C HIS A 419 -27.44 2.41 30.25
N ASP A 420 -26.32 2.02 29.64
CA ASP A 420 -25.85 0.63 29.64
C ASP A 420 -24.42 0.45 30.18
N GLN A 421 -23.85 1.49 30.82
CA GLN A 421 -22.52 1.44 31.45
C GLN A 421 -22.55 1.46 33.00
N SER A 422 -23.73 1.35 33.62
CA SER A 422 -23.85 1.38 35.09
C SER A 422 -24.27 0.04 35.72
N ARG A 423 -24.03 -1.09 35.04
CA ARG A 423 -24.40 -2.44 35.55
C ARG A 423 -23.35 -3.54 35.38
N GLN A 424 -22.10 -3.19 35.14
CA GLN A 424 -20.98 -4.16 35.11
C GLN A 424 -19.77 -3.75 35.99
N PHE A 425 -19.97 -2.81 36.91
CA PHE A 425 -19.05 -2.54 38.00
C PHE A 425 -19.71 -2.97 39.31
N ASP A 426 -19.78 -4.29 39.52
CA ASP A 426 -19.98 -4.91 40.83
C ASP A 426 -19.92 -6.43 40.64
N THR A 427 -18.71 -6.96 40.49
CA THR A 427 -18.28 -8.33 40.82
C THR A 427 -16.90 -8.58 40.21
N MET A 428 -15.85 -8.17 40.92
CA MET A 428 -14.54 -8.84 40.97
C MET A 428 -13.58 -8.01 41.84
N SER A 429 -13.87 -8.00 43.14
CA SER A 429 -12.83 -7.95 44.17
C SER A 429 -12.97 -9.24 44.96
N GLN A 430 -11.84 -9.82 45.40
CA GLN A 430 -11.64 -11.12 46.07
C GLN A 430 -11.16 -12.22 45.12
N ASN A 431 -9.85 -12.39 44.95
CA ASN A 431 -9.01 -13.10 45.93
C ASN A 431 -7.55 -13.16 45.45
N GLU A 432 -6.66 -12.86 46.38
CA GLU A 432 -5.22 -13.08 46.31
C GLU A 432 -4.84 -14.54 46.61
N ASN A 433 -3.58 -14.85 46.30
CA ASN A 433 -2.68 -15.84 46.92
C ASN A 433 -2.68 -17.30 46.45
N THR A 434 -1.59 -17.65 45.77
CA THR A 434 -0.53 -18.63 46.14
C THR A 434 0.30 -18.87 44.85
N GLY A 435 1.61 -18.70 44.74
CA GLY A 435 2.72 -18.95 45.65
C GLY A 435 3.27 -20.35 45.37
N HIS A 436 4.35 -20.50 44.59
CA HIS A 436 5.42 -21.50 44.80
C HIS A 436 6.61 -21.34 43.83
N THR A 437 7.79 -21.53 44.41
CA THR A 437 9.16 -21.42 43.91
C THR A 437 9.72 -22.80 43.49
N ALA A 438 10.78 -22.78 42.66
CA ALA A 438 12.07 -23.48 42.88
C ALA A 438 12.62 -24.44 41.76
N THR A 439 13.79 -24.05 41.21
CA THR A 439 15.07 -24.80 40.96
C THR A 439 15.33 -25.73 39.74
N VAL A 440 16.14 -25.20 38.81
CA VAL A 440 17.46 -25.64 38.25
C VAL A 440 17.89 -27.13 38.33
N LYS A 441 18.32 -27.72 37.18
CA LYS A 441 19.61 -28.44 37.01
C LYS A 441 20.02 -28.75 35.55
N GLN A 442 21.33 -28.63 35.31
CA GLN A 442 22.13 -28.86 34.09
C GLN A 442 22.35 -30.34 33.71
N ILE A 443 22.89 -30.58 32.50
CA ILE A 443 24.05 -31.45 32.08
C ILE A 443 23.78 -31.90 30.60
N SER A 444 24.46 -31.38 29.57
CA SER A 444 25.83 -31.56 29.03
C SER A 444 25.93 -32.55 27.84
N ASP A 445 26.61 -32.08 26.78
CA ASP A 445 27.37 -32.78 25.73
C ASP A 445 26.71 -33.81 24.80
N LYS A 446 26.63 -33.47 23.51
CA LYS A 446 27.36 -34.18 22.44
C LYS A 446 27.31 -33.46 21.09
N ASN A 447 28.48 -33.40 20.46
CA ASN A 447 28.75 -32.93 19.11
C ASN A 447 28.51 -34.08 18.09
N GLU A 448 28.29 -33.68 16.83
CA GLU A 448 28.47 -34.41 15.55
C GLU A 448 27.29 -35.08 14.81
N GLN A 449 27.32 -34.81 13.48
CA GLN A 449 26.65 -35.42 12.32
C GLN A 449 25.25 -34.93 11.90
N PHE A 450 25.21 -33.88 11.09
CA PHE A 450 24.12 -33.63 10.13
C PHE A 450 24.14 -34.72 9.05
N SER A 451 23.24 -35.70 9.18
CA SER A 451 22.94 -36.70 8.15
C SER A 451 21.53 -36.45 7.60
N GLU A 452 21.24 -36.97 6.40
CA GLU A 452 19.98 -36.92 5.60
C GLU A 452 18.64 -37.18 6.35
N VAL A 453 18.65 -37.34 7.66
CA VAL A 453 17.50 -37.65 8.52
C VAL A 453 16.61 -36.43 8.83
N ASP A 454 17.07 -35.19 8.60
CA ASP A 454 16.36 -34.00 9.09
C ASP A 454 15.15 -33.55 8.23
N VAL A 455 15.16 -33.80 6.92
CA VAL A 455 14.07 -33.36 6.03
C VAL A 455 12.81 -34.23 6.20
N LEU A 456 12.98 -35.54 6.35
CA LEU A 456 11.86 -36.46 6.59
C LEU A 456 11.28 -36.29 8.00
N ALA A 457 12.11 -36.03 9.01
CA ALA A 457 11.66 -35.73 10.36
C ALA A 457 10.93 -34.37 10.45
N MET A 458 11.34 -33.38 9.67
CA MET A 458 10.64 -32.10 9.55
C MET A 458 9.28 -32.26 8.84
N ILE A 459 9.22 -33.05 7.76
CA ILE A 459 7.96 -33.38 7.07
C ILE A 459 7.01 -34.18 7.97
N GLU A 460 7.53 -35.14 8.76
CA GLU A 460 6.72 -35.85 9.76
C GLU A 460 6.27 -34.95 10.91
N ARG A 461 7.08 -33.99 11.37
CA ARG A 461 6.66 -32.98 12.38
C ARG A 461 5.58 -32.05 11.85
N ILE A 462 5.65 -31.65 10.58
CA ILE A 462 4.60 -30.83 9.93
C ILE A 462 3.32 -31.65 9.76
N ARG A 463 3.44 -32.94 9.41
CA ARG A 463 2.32 -33.86 9.19
C ARG A 463 1.67 -34.35 10.49
N ASN A 464 2.42 -34.43 11.59
CA ASN A 464 1.95 -34.83 12.92
C ASN A 464 1.67 -33.65 13.85
N ARG A 465 1.57 -32.41 13.35
CA ARG A 465 1.11 -31.27 14.16
C ARG A 465 -0.26 -31.62 14.75
N SER A 466 -0.33 -31.69 16.07
CA SER A 466 -1.58 -31.96 16.76
C SER A 466 -2.51 -30.74 16.61
N GLY A 467 -3.83 -30.97 16.69
CA GLY A 467 -4.79 -29.86 16.76
C GLY A 467 -4.52 -28.90 17.93
N GLU A 468 -3.83 -29.38 18.96
CA GLU A 468 -3.40 -28.61 20.13
C GLU A 468 -2.24 -27.64 19.78
N ASP A 469 -1.28 -28.04 18.94
CA ASP A 469 -0.18 -27.14 18.52
C ASP A 469 -0.68 -26.00 17.61
N VAL A 470 -1.65 -26.29 16.75
CA VAL A 470 -2.29 -25.29 15.90
C VAL A 470 -3.19 -24.36 16.74
N ALA A 471 -3.87 -24.91 17.75
CA ALA A 471 -4.66 -24.14 18.70
C ALA A 471 -3.78 -23.24 19.58
N ALA A 472 -2.64 -23.72 20.04
CA ALA A 472 -1.70 -22.94 20.86
C ALA A 472 -1.09 -21.77 20.07
N ASP A 473 -0.68 -21.98 18.80
CA ASP A 473 -0.25 -20.89 17.91
C ASP A 473 -1.38 -19.90 17.65
N SER A 474 -2.60 -20.39 17.46
CA SER A 474 -3.79 -19.55 17.24
C SER A 474 -4.15 -18.74 18.50
N GLU A 475 -4.05 -19.32 19.69
CA GLU A 475 -4.27 -18.66 20.97
C GLU A 475 -3.18 -17.63 21.26
N ARG A 476 -1.91 -17.94 20.95
CA ARG A 476 -0.81 -16.98 21.05
C ARG A 476 -1.01 -15.80 20.11
N LEU A 477 -1.32 -16.05 18.83
CA LEU A 477 -1.61 -15.01 17.84
C LEU A 477 -2.86 -14.20 18.23
N ALA A 478 -3.90 -14.84 18.75
CA ALA A 478 -5.08 -14.15 19.27
C ALA A 478 -4.75 -13.30 20.50
N ALA A 479 -3.88 -13.77 21.39
CA ALA A 479 -3.40 -13.03 22.55
C ALA A 479 -2.50 -11.86 22.17
N GLU A 480 -1.66 -12.00 21.15
CA GLU A 480 -0.85 -10.91 20.58
C GLU A 480 -1.73 -9.89 19.85
N ALA A 481 -2.72 -10.33 19.05
CA ALA A 481 -3.70 -9.46 18.41
C ALA A 481 -4.57 -8.72 19.44
N LYS A 482 -4.96 -9.39 20.53
CA LYS A 482 -5.67 -8.78 21.66
C LYS A 482 -4.79 -7.76 22.38
N ARG A 483 -3.53 -8.10 22.69
CA ARG A 483 -2.56 -7.16 23.30
C ARG A 483 -2.31 -5.95 22.40
N PHE A 484 -2.21 -6.16 21.10
CA PHE A 484 -2.10 -5.10 20.11
C PHE A 484 -3.34 -4.18 20.18
N TYR A 485 -4.54 -4.75 20.15
CA TYR A 485 -5.78 -4.00 20.25
C TYR A 485 -5.91 -3.23 21.58
N GLU A 486 -5.55 -3.85 22.70
CA GLU A 486 -5.53 -3.23 24.03
C GLU A 486 -4.53 -2.08 24.10
N GLU A 487 -3.33 -2.24 23.55
CA GLU A 487 -2.33 -1.17 23.49
C GLU A 487 -2.78 -0.02 22.58
N GLN A 488 -3.46 -0.30 21.46
CA GLN A 488 -4.10 0.75 20.64
C GLN A 488 -5.14 1.54 21.44
N MET A 489 -5.96 0.85 22.22
CA MET A 489 -6.96 1.49 23.09
C MET A 489 -6.29 2.32 24.21
N ARG A 490 -5.19 1.84 24.78
CA ARG A 490 -4.41 2.56 25.79
C ARG A 490 -3.81 3.85 25.21
N ILE A 491 -3.13 3.76 24.07
CA ILE A 491 -2.56 4.91 23.34
C ILE A 491 -3.66 5.92 22.97
N ARG A 492 -4.82 5.45 22.51
CA ARG A 492 -5.99 6.30 22.21
C ARG A 492 -6.46 7.07 23.45
N SER A 493 -6.58 6.39 24.58
CA SER A 493 -6.98 7.01 25.83
C SER A 493 -5.97 8.09 26.28
N GLN A 494 -4.68 7.83 26.07
CA GLN A 494 -3.60 8.75 26.40
C GLN A 494 -3.61 9.98 25.49
N LYS A 495 -3.70 9.79 24.16
CA LYS A 495 -3.81 10.90 23.18
C LYS A 495 -5.10 11.73 23.37
N GLN A 496 -6.22 11.11 23.76
CA GLN A 496 -7.45 11.84 24.11
C GLN A 496 -7.29 12.68 25.38
N ARG A 497 -6.62 12.14 26.40
CA ARG A 497 -6.27 12.91 27.62
C ARG A 497 -5.35 14.08 27.30
N GLU A 498 -4.33 13.86 26.50
CA GLU A 498 -3.40 14.92 26.06
C GLU A 498 -4.11 16.00 25.25
N ARG A 499 -4.99 15.64 24.29
CA ARG A 499 -5.83 16.60 23.55
C ARG A 499 -6.78 17.36 24.46
N MET A 500 -7.42 16.73 25.44
CA MET A 500 -8.24 17.45 26.42
C MET A 500 -7.41 18.44 27.23
N ILE A 501 -6.25 18.04 27.73
CA ILE A 501 -5.35 18.94 28.48
C ILE A 501 -4.94 20.13 27.59
N TYR A 502 -4.66 19.89 26.31
CA TYR A 502 -4.29 20.94 25.36
C TYR A 502 -5.44 21.92 25.07
N VAL A 503 -6.65 21.39 24.84
CA VAL A 503 -7.87 22.20 24.64
C VAL A 503 -8.21 22.99 25.90
N THR A 504 -8.10 22.41 27.09
CA THR A 504 -8.34 23.11 28.36
C THR A 504 -7.31 24.23 28.57
N LYS A 505 -6.02 24.00 28.27
CA LYS A 505 -4.97 25.02 28.37
C LYS A 505 -5.12 26.19 27.39
N LEU A 506 -5.73 25.97 26.22
CA LEU A 506 -5.98 27.00 25.20
C LEU A 506 -7.33 27.71 25.37
N ALA A 507 -8.37 27.00 25.81
CA ALA A 507 -9.70 27.56 25.97
C ALA A 507 -9.83 28.48 27.19
N LEU A 508 -9.13 28.18 28.28
CA LEU A 508 -9.16 29.01 29.51
C LEU A 508 -8.63 30.43 29.31
N PRO A 509 -7.45 30.65 28.69
CA PRO A 509 -6.95 32.00 28.41
C PRO A 509 -7.84 32.78 27.44
N VAL A 510 -8.36 32.11 26.39
CA VAL A 510 -9.23 32.75 25.40
C VAL A 510 -10.57 33.17 26.01
N ALA A 511 -11.18 32.30 26.82
CA ALA A 511 -12.41 32.63 27.55
C ALA A 511 -12.19 33.78 28.56
N PHE A 512 -11.02 33.83 29.20
CA PHE A 512 -10.68 34.92 30.11
C PHE A 512 -10.49 36.26 29.38
N ILE A 513 -9.84 36.26 28.22
CA ILE A 513 -9.65 37.46 27.39
C ILE A 513 -10.99 37.96 26.85
N VAL A 514 -11.85 37.07 26.34
CA VAL A 514 -13.18 37.44 25.84
C VAL A 514 -14.09 37.95 26.96
N GLY A 515 -14.03 37.32 28.15
CA GLY A 515 -14.77 37.77 29.32
C GLY A 515 -14.30 39.14 29.83
N ALA A 516 -13.00 39.38 29.86
CA ALA A 516 -12.44 40.68 30.25
C ALA A 516 -12.76 41.78 29.23
N TRP A 517 -12.78 41.46 27.93
CA TRP A 517 -13.15 42.41 26.88
C TRP A 517 -14.63 42.80 26.96
N TYR A 518 -15.53 41.84 27.23
CA TYR A 518 -16.96 42.09 27.43
C TYR A 518 -17.26 42.89 28.71
N TRP A 519 -16.36 42.90 29.69
CA TRP A 519 -16.52 43.65 30.94
C TRP A 519 -15.96 45.08 30.86
N LEU A 520 -15.08 45.36 29.90
CA LEU A 520 -14.41 46.65 29.73
C LEU A 520 -15.04 47.52 28.63
N TRP A 521 -16.11 47.05 27.98
CA TRP A 521 -16.83 47.76 26.91
C TRP A 521 -18.34 47.76 27.11
#